data_AF-A0A2S9GRB2-F1
#
_entry.id   AF-A0A2S9GRB2-F1
#
_cell.length_a   1.000
_cell.length_b   1.000
_cell.length_c   1.000
_cell.angle_alpha   90.00
_cell.angle_beta   90.00
_cell.angle_gamma   90.00
#
_symmetry.space_group_name_H-M   'P 1'
#
loop_
_entity.id
_entity.type
_entity.pdbx_description
1 polymer ?
#
loop_
_entity_poly.entity_id
_entity_poly.type
_entity_poly.pdbx_seq_one_letter_code
_entity_poly.pdbx_strand_id
1 'polypeptide(L)' 'PFRDRYFEAISGVWERRSSEVAQTVVIGLYPSWEISKDSLDAADRFLSDPEVPPALRRLVLEGRAGVER' A
#
# COMPACT_ATOMS: atom_id res chain seq x y z
N PRO A 1 12.07 -1.13 -8.04
CA PRO A 1 11.60 0.09 -8.75
C PRO A 1 10.08 0.28 -8.79
N PHE A 2 9.28 -0.78 -8.92
CA PHE A 2 7.81 -0.67 -8.95
C PHE A 2 7.16 -0.50 -7.57
N ARG A 3 7.76 -1.06 -6.51
CA ARG A 3 7.34 -0.86 -5.11
C ARG A 3 7.24 0.63 -4.74
N ASP A 4 8.31 1.39 -5.00
CA ASP A 4 8.34 2.80 -4.58
C ASP A 4 7.26 3.60 -5.32
N ARG A 5 7.12 3.37 -6.64
CA ARG A 5 6.04 3.96 -7.45
C ARG A 5 4.64 3.58 -6.96
N TYR A 6 4.47 2.37 -6.44
CA TYR A 6 3.20 1.94 -5.86
C TYR A 6 2.84 2.83 -4.65
N PHE A 7 3.75 2.94 -3.67
CA PHE A 7 3.50 3.74 -2.46
C PHE A 7 3.37 5.25 -2.74
N GLU A 8 4.08 5.77 -3.75
CA GLU A 8 3.91 7.15 -4.21
C GLU A 8 2.53 7.40 -4.85
N ALA A 9 1.95 6.40 -5.53
CA ALA A 9 0.74 6.58 -6.33
C ALA A 9 -0.57 6.32 -5.57
N ILE A 10 -0.57 5.40 -4.60
CA ILE A 10 -1.82 4.82 -4.05
C ILE A 10 -2.69 5.83 -3.30
N SER A 11 -2.10 6.82 -2.62
CA SER A 11 -2.87 7.90 -1.97
C SER A 11 -3.64 8.72 -2.99
N GLY A 12 -3.00 9.11 -4.11
CA GLY A 12 -3.67 9.83 -5.17
C GLY A 12 -4.73 9.00 -5.91
N VAL A 13 -4.56 7.68 -6.00
CA VAL A 13 -5.63 6.80 -6.51
C VAL A 13 -6.83 6.80 -5.55
N TRP A 14 -6.56 6.71 -4.26
CA TRP A 14 -7.58 6.71 -3.21
C TRP A 14 -8.44 7.98 -3.22
N GLU A 15 -7.81 9.13 -3.42
CA GLU A 15 -8.51 10.42 -3.48
C GLU A 15 -9.38 10.60 -4.73
N ARG A 16 -8.94 10.06 -5.87
CA ARG A 16 -9.57 10.32 -7.18
C ARG A 16 -10.60 9.28 -7.62
N ARG A 17 -10.67 8.13 -6.95
CA ARG A 17 -11.52 7.00 -7.34
C ARG A 17 -12.56 6.72 -6.25
N SER A 18 -13.62 6.00 -6.63
CA SER A 18 -14.53 5.45 -5.62
C SER A 18 -13.77 4.48 -4.70
N SER A 19 -14.23 4.32 -3.47
CA SER A 19 -13.60 3.41 -2.49
C SER A 19 -13.45 1.98 -3.02
N GLU A 20 -14.44 1.49 -3.77
CA GLU A 20 -14.41 0.16 -4.39
C GLU A 20 -13.30 0.02 -5.45
N VAL A 21 -13.19 1.00 -6.35
CA VAL A 21 -12.15 1.00 -7.40
C VAL A 21 -10.78 1.18 -6.76
N ALA A 22 -10.64 2.11 -5.81
CA ALA A 22 -9.40 2.33 -5.09
C ALA A 22 -8.95 1.07 -4.34
N GLN A 23 -9.85 0.39 -3.63
CA GLN A 23 -9.55 -0.85 -2.92
C GLN A 23 -9.06 -1.95 -3.88
N THR A 24 -9.76 -2.14 -5.00
CA THR A 24 -9.35 -3.12 -6.03
C THR A 24 -7.93 -2.85 -6.53
N VAL A 25 -7.60 -1.58 -6.79
CA VAL A 25 -6.26 -1.19 -7.25
C VAL A 25 -5.20 -1.41 -6.16
N VAL A 26 -5.47 -1.00 -4.93
CA VAL A 26 -4.53 -1.13 -3.81
C VAL A 26 -4.20 -2.60 -3.54
N ILE A 27 -5.21 -3.47 -3.49
CA ILE A 27 -5.04 -4.90 -3.26
C ILE A 27 -4.32 -5.55 -4.45
N GLY A 28 -4.82 -5.31 -5.67
CA GLY A 28 -4.33 -5.99 -6.87
C GLY A 28 -2.91 -5.59 -7.27
N LEU A 29 -2.46 -4.39 -6.90
CA LEU A 29 -1.12 -3.88 -7.23
C LEU A 29 -0.15 -3.88 -6.04
N TYR A 30 -0.56 -4.35 -4.85
CA TYR A 30 0.34 -4.43 -3.71
C TYR A 30 1.57 -5.30 -4.09
N PRO A 31 2.82 -4.84 -3.82
CA PRO A 31 4.04 -5.50 -4.28
C PRO A 31 4.41 -6.76 -3.48
N SER A 32 3.49 -7.72 -3.42
CA SER A 32 3.60 -8.96 -2.63
C SER A 32 4.70 -9.92 -3.13
N TRP A 33 5.14 -9.77 -4.38
CA TRP A 33 6.23 -10.56 -4.95
C TRP A 33 7.62 -10.18 -4.41
N GLU A 34 7.75 -9.00 -3.79
CA GLU A 34 9.03 -8.50 -3.29
C GLU A 34 9.17 -8.83 -1.80
N ILE A 35 9.53 -10.09 -1.50
CA ILE A 35 9.75 -10.57 -0.12
C ILE A 35 11.14 -10.16 0.35
N SER A 36 11.22 -8.97 0.94
CA SER A 36 12.47 -8.40 1.45
C SER A 36 12.23 -7.42 2.58
N LYS A 37 13.28 -7.14 3.37
CA LYS A 37 13.24 -6.10 4.40
C LYS A 37 12.90 -4.73 3.81
N ASP A 38 13.47 -4.39 2.65
CA ASP A 38 13.21 -3.10 1.99
C ASP A 38 11.72 -2.94 1.61
N SER A 39 11.02 -4.04 1.35
CA SER A 39 9.56 -4.04 1.09
C SER A 39 8.76 -3.71 2.35
N LEU A 40 9.12 -4.33 3.48
CA LEU A 40 8.52 -4.03 4.78
C LEU A 40 8.80 -2.57 5.20
N ASP A 41 10.05 -2.11 5.04
CA ASP A 41 10.46 -0.75 5.37
C ASP A 41 9.71 0.30 4.52
N ALA A 42 9.42 0.00 3.26
CA ALA A 42 8.63 0.89 2.40
C ALA A 42 7.17 0.97 2.85
N ALA A 43 6.57 -0.16 3.22
CA ALA A 43 5.22 -0.19 3.78
C ALA A 43 5.16 0.57 5.10
N ASP A 44 6.14 0.37 5.99
CA ASP A 44 6.22 1.08 7.27
C ASP A 44 6.42 2.58 7.08
N ARG A 45 7.22 3.00 6.10
CA ARG A 45 7.35 4.42 5.72
C ARG A 45 6.03 5.02 5.27
N PHE A 46 5.30 4.34 4.38
CA PHE A 46 3.98 4.79 3.94
C PHE A 46 2.99 4.88 5.12
N LEU A 47 2.98 3.88 6.00
CA LEU A 47 2.12 3.82 7.17
C LEU A 47 2.50 4.81 8.28
N SER A 48 3.69 5.42 8.23
CA SER A 48 4.10 6.44 9.21
C SER A 48 3.35 7.77 9.04
N ASP A 49 2.77 8.02 7.87
CA ASP A 49 2.02 9.23 7.60
C ASP A 49 0.63 9.20 8.29
N PRO A 50 0.35 10.11 9.24
CA PRO A 50 -0.93 10.15 9.95
C PRO A 50 -2.12 10.53 9.05
N GLU A 51 -1.88 11.16 7.90
CA GLU A 51 -2.93 11.60 6.97
C GLU A 51 -3.46 10.45 6.10
N VAL A 52 -2.80 9.28 6.11
CA VAL A 52 -3.28 8.11 5.37
C VAL A 52 -4.65 7.69 5.90
N PRO A 53 -5.70 7.67 5.04
CA PRO A 53 -7.05 7.33 5.46
C PRO A 53 -7.11 5.94 6.13
N PRO A 54 -7.90 5.75 7.21
CA PRO A 54 -7.92 4.50 7.97
C PRO A 54 -8.18 3.24 7.14
N ALA A 55 -9.06 3.35 6.12
CA ALA A 55 -9.36 2.24 5.23
C ALA A 55 -8.18 1.88 4.31
N LEU A 56 -7.46 2.87 3.77
CA LEU A 56 -6.24 2.64 2.98
C LEU A 56 -5.14 2.05 3.84
N ARG A 57 -4.93 2.61 5.04
CA ARG A 57 -3.99 2.10 6.05
C ARG A 57 -4.22 0.62 6.33
N ARG A 58 -5.48 0.20 6.51
CA ARG A 58 -5.83 -1.21 6.75
C ARG A 58 -5.41 -2.13 5.61
N LEU A 59 -5.66 -1.74 4.37
CA LEU A 59 -5.29 -2.55 3.19
C LEU A 59 -3.77 -2.71 3.06
N VAL A 60 -3.01 -1.66 3.33
CA VAL A 60 -1.54 -1.71 3.29
C VAL A 60 -0.99 -2.58 4.43
N LEU A 61 -1.57 -2.52 5.63
CA LEU A 61 -1.22 -3.42 6.74
C LEU A 61 -1.48 -4.90 6.40
N GLU A 62 -2.63 -5.20 5.76
CA GLU A 62 -2.96 -6.55 5.31
C GLU A 62 -1.95 -7.05 4.25
N GLY A 63 -1.59 -6.20 3.28
CA GLY A 63 -0.57 -6.51 2.28
C GLY A 63 0.81 -6.77 2.89
N ARG A 64 1.24 -5.93 3.85
CA ARG A 64 2.51 -6.08 4.59
C ARG A 64 2.58 -7.40 5.34
N ALA A 65 1.50 -7.78 6.03
CA ALA A 65 1.42 -9.06 6.73
C ALA A 65 1.49 -10.27 5.78
N GLY A 66 1.19 -10.09 4.49
CA GLY A 66 1.42 -11.09 3.46
C GLY A 66 2.90 -11.29 3.10
N VAL A 67 3.70 -10.22 3.17
CA VAL A 67 5.14 -10.22 2.86
C VAL A 67 5.99 -10.73 4.03
N GLU A 68 5.51 -10.56 5.26
CA GLU A 68 6.20 -10.96 6.49
C GLU A 68 6.17 -12.47 6.76
N ARG A 69 5.39 -13.25 6.00
CA ARG A 69 5.26 -14.72 6.13
C ARG A 69 6.35 -15.48 5.38
#